data_AF-A0A1X6NKG2-F1
#
_entry.id   AF-A0A1X6NKG2-F1
#
_cell.length_a   1.000
_cell.length_b   1.000
_cell.length_c   1.000
_cell.angle_alpha   90.00
_cell.angle_beta   90.00
_cell.angle_gamma   90.00
#
_symmetry.space_group_name_H-M   'P 1'
#
loop_
_entity.id
_entity.type
_entity.pdbx_description
1 polymer ?
#
loop_
_entity_poly.entity_id
_entity_poly.type
_entity_poly.pdbx_seq_one_letter_code
_entity_poly.pdbx_strand_id
1 'polypeptide(L)'
;MDVNGAACINTWWVSGTKNGKYVWSDKVACCPNPMPKPKTMKFWRNNVQCTSTWTVDDRELNADRNCVWKWFDQTTCPPQPTCPPMPMVMKTRWVKANGERCVKTWSACGKKISWGKCTWKGCDRIRCKPACPKPMAKTMKLKTPTRVCIDNWWPTKLSVDNTNDGQSCKWAWADHKECYCKVSATSAEWKKC
;
A
#
# COMPACT_ATOMS: atom_id res chain seq x y z
N MET A 1 -20.29 -58.17 -12.33
CA MET A 1 -20.52 -57.56 -11.00
C MET A 1 -19.95 -58.52 -9.99
N ASP A 2 -18.84 -58.16 -9.34
CA ASP A 2 -18.14 -59.04 -8.40
C ASP A 2 -18.97 -59.25 -7.13
N VAL A 3 -19.07 -60.50 -6.70
CA VAL A 3 -20.15 -61.10 -5.89
C VAL A 3 -20.16 -60.65 -4.41
N ASN A 4 -19.41 -59.62 -4.02
CA ASN A 4 -19.37 -59.12 -2.62
C ASN A 4 -19.11 -57.61 -2.51
N GLY A 5 -19.30 -56.83 -3.58
CA GLY A 5 -19.00 -55.39 -3.58
C GLY A 5 -17.51 -55.04 -3.47
N ALA A 6 -16.62 -56.04 -3.44
CA ALA A 6 -15.18 -55.87 -3.49
C ALA A 6 -14.75 -55.48 -4.93
N ALA A 7 -13.99 -54.41 -5.06
CA ALA A 7 -13.46 -53.96 -6.36
C ALA A 7 -12.15 -54.67 -6.66
N CYS A 8 -12.12 -55.55 -7.66
CA CYS A 8 -10.92 -56.32 -8.01
C CYS A 8 -10.36 -55.95 -9.39
N ILE A 9 -9.06 -56.19 -9.57
CA ILE A 9 -8.33 -56.07 -10.84
C ILE A 9 -7.91 -57.48 -11.24
N ASN A 10 -8.23 -57.87 -12.48
CA ASN A 10 -7.74 -59.12 -13.04
C ASN A 10 -6.58 -58.85 -14.02
N THR A 11 -5.48 -59.55 -13.80
CA THR A 11 -4.25 -59.42 -14.59
C THR A 11 -4.05 -60.71 -15.36
N TRP A 12 -3.92 -60.64 -16.68
CA TRP A 12 -3.75 -61.79 -17.56
C TRP A 12 -2.38 -61.75 -18.21
N TRP A 13 -1.69 -62.89 -18.28
CA TRP A 13 -0.41 -63.01 -18.99
C TRP A 13 -0.31 -64.37 -19.67
N VAL A 14 0.52 -64.45 -20.72
CA VAL A 14 0.82 -65.71 -21.39
C VAL A 14 1.77 -66.51 -20.50
N SER A 15 1.32 -67.69 -20.05
CA SER A 15 2.11 -68.60 -19.21
C SER A 15 2.81 -69.69 -20.02
N GLY A 16 2.49 -69.82 -21.31
CA GLY A 16 3.16 -70.75 -22.23
C GLY A 16 2.42 -70.88 -23.55
N THR A 17 2.85 -71.84 -24.37
CA THR A 17 2.18 -72.23 -25.62
C THR A 17 1.93 -73.74 -25.63
N LYS A 18 0.71 -74.14 -26.01
CA LYS A 18 0.33 -75.55 -26.14
C LYS A 18 -0.37 -75.75 -27.48
N ASN A 19 0.12 -76.68 -28.29
CA ASN A 19 -0.39 -76.96 -29.64
C ASN A 19 -0.49 -75.69 -30.52
N GLY A 20 0.51 -74.82 -30.47
CA GLY A 20 0.55 -73.57 -31.24
C GLY A 20 -0.39 -72.45 -30.77
N LYS A 21 -1.10 -72.63 -29.65
CA LYS A 21 -1.96 -71.61 -29.04
C LYS A 21 -1.37 -71.09 -27.74
N TYR A 22 -1.53 -69.79 -27.47
CA TYR A 22 -1.14 -69.17 -26.20
C TYR A 22 -2.02 -69.70 -25.06
N VAL A 23 -1.37 -70.13 -23.99
CA VAL A 23 -2.01 -70.45 -22.72
C VAL A 23 -1.94 -69.19 -21.86
N TRP A 24 -3.10 -68.68 -21.48
CA TRP A 24 -3.23 -67.51 -20.60
C TRP A 24 -3.41 -67.97 -19.16
N SER A 25 -2.70 -67.33 -18.24
CA SER A 25 -2.95 -67.41 -16.80
C SER A 25 -3.46 -66.07 -16.31
N ASP A 26 -4.29 -66.10 -15.27
CA ASP A 26 -4.83 -64.91 -14.63
C ASP A 26 -4.54 -64.86 -13.13
N LYS A 27 -4.50 -63.65 -12.59
CA LYS A 27 -4.46 -63.40 -11.14
C LYS A 27 -5.35 -62.22 -10.83
N VAL A 28 -6.28 -62.48 -9.91
CA VAL A 28 -7.17 -61.49 -9.34
C VAL A 28 -6.55 -60.91 -8.08
N ALA A 29 -6.50 -59.58 -7.99
CA ALA A 29 -6.17 -58.86 -6.77
C ALA A 29 -7.32 -57.91 -6.43
N CYS A 30 -7.82 -57.98 -5.19
CA CYS A 30 -8.95 -57.19 -4.73
C CYS A 30 -8.50 -56.01 -3.88
N CYS A 31 -9.09 -54.84 -4.10
CA CYS A 31 -8.82 -53.65 -3.33
C CYS A 31 -9.47 -53.74 -1.93
N PRO A 32 -8.90 -53.06 -0.92
CA PRO A 32 -9.48 -53.01 0.41
C PRO A 32 -10.93 -52.46 0.38
N ASN A 33 -11.85 -53.18 1.01
CA ASN A 33 -13.23 -52.78 1.25
C ASN A 33 -13.37 -52.31 2.72
N PRO A 34 -14.03 -51.17 3.03
CA PRO A 34 -14.74 -50.24 2.14
C PRO A 34 -13.84 -49.35 1.28
N MET A 35 -14.40 -48.90 0.15
CA MET A 35 -13.81 -47.82 -0.64
C MET A 35 -13.56 -46.60 0.26
N PRO A 36 -12.36 -46.00 0.21
CA PRO A 36 -12.04 -44.83 1.00
C PRO A 36 -13.00 -43.67 0.72
N LYS A 37 -13.44 -43.01 1.79
CA LYS A 37 -14.26 -41.81 1.66
C LYS A 37 -13.40 -40.64 1.14
N PRO A 38 -14.00 -39.70 0.38
CA PRO A 38 -13.33 -38.47 -0.01
C PRO A 38 -12.74 -37.73 1.21
N LYS A 39 -11.58 -37.13 1.00
CA LYS A 39 -10.90 -36.31 2.01
C LYS A 39 -10.78 -34.88 1.52
N THR A 40 -10.85 -33.91 2.42
CA THR A 40 -10.69 -32.49 2.09
C THR A 40 -9.69 -31.83 3.02
N MET A 41 -8.84 -30.97 2.49
CA MET A 41 -7.95 -30.12 3.27
C MET A 41 -8.04 -28.68 2.79
N LYS A 42 -8.14 -27.76 3.76
CA LYS A 42 -8.06 -26.32 3.51
C LYS A 42 -6.63 -25.85 3.73
N PHE A 43 -6.08 -25.11 2.78
CA PHE A 43 -4.74 -24.55 2.88
C PHE A 43 -4.70 -23.14 2.29
N TRP A 44 -3.69 -22.36 2.68
CA TRP A 44 -3.49 -21.01 2.17
C TRP A 44 -2.50 -21.03 1.02
N ARG A 45 -2.91 -20.47 -0.13
CA ARG A 45 -2.03 -20.21 -1.27
C ARG A 45 -2.28 -18.76 -1.72
N ASN A 46 -1.21 -17.97 -1.82
CA ASN A 46 -1.30 -16.55 -2.24
C ASN A 46 -2.33 -15.72 -1.44
N ASN A 47 -2.40 -15.92 -0.11
CA ASN A 47 -3.35 -15.26 0.79
C ASN A 47 -4.84 -15.50 0.48
N VAL A 48 -5.15 -16.57 -0.25
CA VAL A 48 -6.50 -17.09 -0.47
C VAL A 48 -6.59 -18.50 0.11
N GLN A 49 -7.72 -18.83 0.74
CA GLN A 49 -7.98 -20.18 1.24
C GLN A 49 -8.45 -21.06 0.09
N CYS A 50 -7.63 -22.03 -0.30
CA CYS A 50 -7.97 -23.05 -1.27
C CYS A 50 -8.44 -24.32 -0.57
N THR A 51 -9.23 -25.13 -1.27
CA THR A 51 -9.65 -26.45 -0.81
C THR A 51 -9.10 -27.49 -1.77
N SER A 52 -8.28 -28.41 -1.26
CA SER A 52 -7.93 -29.64 -1.96
C SER A 52 -8.91 -30.73 -1.55
N THR A 53 -9.47 -31.40 -2.55
CA THR A 53 -10.38 -32.54 -2.37
C THR A 53 -9.74 -33.74 -3.02
N TRP A 54 -9.49 -34.78 -2.23
CA TRP A 54 -9.00 -36.07 -2.71
C TRP A 54 -10.18 -37.03 -2.80
N THR A 55 -10.49 -37.45 -4.02
CA THR A 55 -11.48 -38.47 -4.33
C THR A 55 -10.80 -39.67 -4.93
N VAL A 56 -11.37 -40.85 -4.71
CA VAL A 56 -10.92 -42.05 -5.42
C VAL A 56 -11.58 -42.05 -6.81
N ASP A 57 -10.76 -42.03 -7.86
CA ASP A 57 -11.22 -42.02 -9.26
C ASP A 57 -11.18 -43.41 -9.89
N ASP A 58 -10.18 -44.22 -9.51
CA ASP A 58 -9.97 -45.56 -10.04
C ASP A 58 -9.23 -46.48 -9.05
N ARG A 59 -8.81 -47.65 -9.54
CA ARG A 59 -7.98 -48.64 -8.85
C ARG A 59 -6.77 -49.02 -9.69
N GLU A 60 -5.65 -49.32 -9.05
CA GLU A 60 -4.42 -49.75 -9.72
C GLU A 60 -3.68 -50.83 -8.93
N LEU A 61 -2.75 -51.53 -9.57
CA LEU A 61 -1.84 -52.45 -8.89
C LEU A 61 -0.57 -51.70 -8.49
N ASN A 62 -0.16 -51.82 -7.23
CA ASN A 62 1.13 -51.31 -6.78
C ASN A 62 2.29 -52.21 -7.26
N ALA A 63 3.53 -51.84 -6.94
CA ALA A 63 4.73 -52.61 -7.33
C ALA A 63 4.70 -54.08 -6.85
N ASP A 64 4.04 -54.34 -5.72
CA ASP A 64 3.88 -55.68 -5.13
C ASP A 64 2.68 -56.46 -5.70
N ARG A 65 2.02 -55.93 -6.74
CA ARG A 65 0.79 -56.48 -7.37
C ARG A 65 -0.41 -56.56 -6.42
N ASN A 66 -0.47 -55.68 -5.42
CA ASN A 66 -1.65 -55.48 -4.58
C ASN A 66 -2.53 -54.38 -5.17
N CYS A 67 -3.85 -54.58 -5.12
CA CYS A 67 -4.82 -53.57 -5.56
C CYS A 67 -4.85 -52.43 -4.55
N VAL A 68 -4.63 -51.21 -5.04
CA VAL A 68 -4.69 -49.97 -4.27
C VAL A 68 -5.65 -49.00 -4.95
N TRP A 69 -6.27 -48.13 -4.14
CA TRP A 69 -7.16 -47.09 -4.64
C TRP A 69 -6.33 -45.93 -5.20
N LYS A 70 -6.63 -45.54 -6.43
CA LYS A 70 -6.02 -44.39 -7.07
C LYS A 70 -6.73 -43.12 -6.59
N TRP A 71 -5.93 -42.14 -6.17
CA TRP A 71 -6.45 -40.88 -5.64
C TRP A 71 -6.25 -39.77 -6.65
N PHE A 72 -7.31 -39.00 -6.86
CA PHE A 72 -7.31 -37.80 -7.66
C PHE A 72 -7.46 -36.58 -6.76
N ASP A 73 -6.53 -35.64 -6.89
CA ASP A 73 -6.55 -34.35 -6.17
C ASP A 73 -7.15 -33.27 -7.07
N GLN A 74 -8.27 -32.69 -6.63
CA GLN A 74 -8.79 -31.45 -7.18
C GLN A 74 -8.55 -30.32 -6.20
N THR A 75 -7.68 -29.38 -6.60
CA THR A 75 -7.50 -28.12 -5.90
C THR A 75 -8.40 -27.05 -6.50
N THR A 76 -9.34 -26.55 -5.70
CA THR A 76 -10.18 -25.41 -6.05
C THR A 76 -9.77 -24.19 -5.23
N CYS A 77 -9.41 -23.10 -5.91
CA CYS A 77 -9.11 -21.82 -5.29
C CYS A 77 -10.17 -20.78 -5.71
N PRO A 78 -10.69 -19.97 -4.77
CA PRO A 78 -11.49 -18.79 -5.10
C PRO A 78 -10.74 -17.85 -6.06
N PRO A 79 -11.45 -17.07 -6.89
CA PRO A 79 -10.83 -16.03 -7.69
C PRO A 79 -10.13 -15.00 -6.80
N GLN A 80 -9.12 -14.33 -7.34
CA GLN A 80 -8.41 -13.30 -6.59
C GLN A 80 -9.37 -12.17 -6.18
N PRO A 81 -9.30 -11.71 -4.91
CA PRO A 81 -10.19 -10.68 -4.44
C PRO A 81 -9.92 -9.35 -5.15
N THR A 82 -10.97 -8.77 -5.72
CA THR A 82 -10.93 -7.42 -6.31
C THR A 82 -10.89 -6.37 -5.21
N CYS A 83 -10.01 -5.38 -5.38
CA CYS A 83 -9.92 -4.26 -4.44
C CYS A 83 -11.11 -3.33 -4.61
N PRO A 84 -11.59 -2.70 -3.53
CA PRO A 84 -12.59 -1.65 -3.64
C PRO A 84 -12.04 -0.48 -4.48
N PRO A 85 -12.91 0.44 -4.95
CA PRO A 85 -12.49 1.66 -5.61
C PRO A 85 -11.39 2.38 -4.83
N MET A 86 -10.49 3.03 -5.55
CA MET A 86 -9.39 3.76 -4.93
C MET A 86 -9.96 4.87 -4.03
N PRO A 87 -9.61 4.90 -2.73
CA PRO A 87 -10.12 5.92 -1.83
C PRO A 87 -9.56 7.28 -2.21
N MET A 88 -10.36 8.31 -1.98
CA MET A 88 -9.94 9.69 -2.19
C MET A 88 -8.75 10.05 -1.30
N VAL A 89 -7.94 10.99 -1.79
CA VAL A 89 -6.82 11.54 -1.04
C VAL A 89 -7.36 12.29 0.18
N MET A 90 -6.88 11.95 1.37
CA MET A 90 -7.28 12.59 2.61
C MET A 90 -6.19 13.56 3.07
N LYS A 91 -6.58 14.75 3.53
CA LYS A 91 -5.65 15.75 4.04
C LYS A 91 -6.00 16.10 5.49
N THR A 92 -5.05 15.88 6.39
CA THR A 92 -5.14 16.33 7.79
C THR A 92 -4.18 17.50 7.96
N ARG A 93 -4.66 18.60 8.57
CA ARG A 93 -3.90 19.82 8.79
C ARG A 93 -3.77 20.08 10.28
N TRP A 94 -2.58 20.46 10.74
CA TRP A 94 -2.36 20.88 12.13
C TRP A 94 -1.26 21.93 12.21
N VAL A 95 -1.24 22.65 13.33
CA VAL A 95 -0.19 23.60 13.68
C VAL A 95 0.52 23.05 14.90
N LYS A 96 1.86 23.01 14.86
CA LYS A 96 2.69 22.61 16.00
C LYS A 96 2.83 23.78 16.98
N ALA A 97 3.24 23.48 18.21
CA ALA A 97 3.49 24.49 19.23
C ALA A 97 4.54 25.55 18.83
N ASN A 98 5.51 25.20 17.98
CA ASN A 98 6.51 26.12 17.42
C ASN A 98 5.98 27.02 16.28
N GLY A 99 4.68 26.95 15.98
CA GLY A 99 4.05 27.73 14.91
C GLY A 99 4.23 27.14 13.50
N GLU A 100 4.90 26.00 13.35
CA GLU A 100 4.98 25.29 12.07
C GLU A 100 3.62 24.73 11.68
N ARG A 101 3.24 24.92 10.41
CA ARG A 101 2.02 24.35 9.86
C ARG A 101 2.36 23.10 9.07
N CYS A 102 1.70 21.99 9.39
CA CYS A 102 1.92 20.72 8.74
C CYS A 102 0.64 20.21 8.06
N VAL A 103 0.84 19.57 6.91
CA VAL A 103 -0.21 18.88 6.15
C VAL A 103 0.23 17.43 5.97
N LYS A 104 -0.61 16.51 6.43
CA LYS A 104 -0.49 15.06 6.17
C LYS A 104 -1.44 14.73 5.03
N THR A 105 -0.87 14.28 3.93
CA THR A 105 -1.62 13.78 2.79
C THR A 105 -1.55 12.26 2.79
N TRP A 106 -2.68 11.62 3.03
CA TRP A 106 -2.83 10.17 2.90
C TRP A 106 -3.33 9.84 1.50
N SER A 107 -2.69 8.88 0.85
CA SER A 107 -3.08 8.38 -0.47
C SER A 107 -2.93 6.87 -0.56
N ALA A 108 -3.76 6.22 -1.37
CA ALA A 108 -3.55 4.82 -1.71
C ALA A 108 -2.36 4.69 -2.68
N CYS A 109 -1.32 3.96 -2.29
CA CYS A 109 -0.08 3.82 -3.07
C CYS A 109 0.22 2.38 -3.49
N GLY A 110 -0.63 1.43 -3.11
CA GLY A 110 -0.48 0.02 -3.47
C GLY A 110 -1.66 -0.82 -2.99
N LYS A 111 -1.72 -2.07 -3.43
CA LYS A 111 -2.75 -3.04 -3.04
C LYS A 111 -2.17 -4.04 -2.03
N LYS A 112 -2.97 -4.46 -1.05
CA LYS A 112 -2.62 -5.48 -0.07
C LYS A 112 -3.72 -6.52 -0.02
N ILE A 113 -3.39 -7.77 -0.35
CA ILE A 113 -4.29 -8.91 -0.20
C ILE A 113 -3.95 -9.62 1.10
N SER A 114 -4.92 -9.72 2.00
CA SER A 114 -4.76 -10.37 3.30
C SER A 114 -6.05 -11.08 3.65
N TRP A 115 -5.98 -12.37 3.99
CA TRP A 115 -7.13 -13.18 4.38
C TRP A 115 -8.30 -13.13 3.37
N GLY A 116 -8.00 -13.26 2.07
CA GLY A 116 -9.01 -13.20 1.02
C GLY A 116 -9.66 -11.82 0.82
N LYS A 117 -9.16 -10.76 1.46
CA LYS A 117 -9.63 -9.37 1.27
C LYS A 117 -8.54 -8.55 0.60
N CYS A 118 -8.89 -7.83 -0.48
CA CYS A 118 -8.01 -6.78 -0.99
C CYS A 118 -8.31 -5.44 -0.32
N THR A 119 -7.27 -4.79 0.18
CA THR A 119 -7.30 -3.45 0.80
C THR A 119 -6.25 -2.56 0.14
N TRP A 120 -6.39 -1.24 0.30
CA TRP A 120 -5.38 -0.29 -0.15
C TRP A 120 -4.31 -0.08 0.92
N LYS A 121 -3.04 -0.12 0.48
CA LYS A 121 -1.90 0.31 1.28
C LYS A 121 -1.88 1.84 1.28
N GLY A 122 -1.98 2.42 2.47
CA GLY A 122 -1.85 3.86 2.68
C GLY A 122 -0.39 4.30 2.64
N CYS A 123 -0.12 5.41 1.96
CA CYS A 123 1.14 6.14 2.04
C CYS A 123 0.85 7.55 2.56
N ASP A 124 1.49 7.86 3.69
CA ASP A 124 1.44 9.16 4.32
C ASP A 124 2.60 10.03 3.87
N ARG A 125 2.29 11.24 3.38
CA ARG A 125 3.29 12.27 3.12
C ARG A 125 3.02 13.47 4.01
N ILE A 126 3.98 13.77 4.89
CA ILE A 126 3.91 14.94 5.76
C ILE A 126 4.78 16.04 5.16
N ARG A 127 4.20 17.23 5.00
CA ARG A 127 4.93 18.44 4.62
C ARG A 127 4.66 19.51 5.66
N CYS A 128 5.72 20.04 6.27
CA CYS A 128 5.64 21.15 7.21
C CYS A 128 6.25 22.40 6.60
N LYS A 129 5.65 23.55 6.90
CA LYS A 129 6.18 24.88 6.60
C LYS A 129 6.58 25.56 7.91
N PRO A 130 7.73 26.27 7.90
CA PRO A 130 8.17 27.02 9.07
C PRO A 130 7.15 28.08 9.45
N ALA A 131 7.14 28.47 10.73
CA ALA A 131 6.35 29.61 11.20
C ALA A 131 6.71 30.88 10.40
N CYS A 132 5.75 31.80 10.27
CA CYS A 132 6.00 33.10 9.62
C CYS A 132 7.02 33.92 10.43
N PRO A 133 8.26 34.11 9.96
CA PRO A 133 9.24 34.88 10.72
C PRO A 133 8.84 36.35 10.75
N LYS A 134 9.05 37.01 11.89
CA LYS A 134 8.91 38.47 11.99
C LYS A 134 10.10 39.10 11.27
N PRO A 135 9.89 39.91 10.21
CA PRO A 135 10.99 40.56 9.53
C PRO A 135 11.64 41.59 10.46
N MET A 136 12.90 41.93 10.21
CA MET A 136 13.58 42.96 10.97
C MET A 136 13.05 44.35 10.57
N ALA A 137 13.04 45.27 11.53
CA ALA A 137 12.87 46.68 11.23
C ALA A 137 13.98 47.15 10.28
N LYS A 138 13.65 48.12 9.43
CA LYS A 138 14.57 48.66 8.42
C LYS A 138 14.69 50.16 8.65
N THR A 139 15.90 50.67 8.50
CA THR A 139 16.16 52.11 8.50
C THR A 139 16.92 52.48 7.25
N MET A 140 16.45 53.47 6.51
CA MET A 140 17.15 54.02 5.35
C MET A 140 17.52 55.47 5.63
N LYS A 141 18.79 55.80 5.40
CA LYS A 141 19.29 57.17 5.53
C LYS A 141 19.61 57.70 4.16
N LEU A 142 18.90 58.75 3.75
CA LEU A 142 19.25 59.53 2.57
C LEU A 142 20.01 60.77 3.01
N LYS A 143 21.22 60.97 2.49
CA LYS A 143 22.04 62.15 2.80
C LYS A 143 22.42 62.85 1.50
N THR A 144 22.07 64.13 1.44
CA THR A 144 22.49 65.08 0.41
C THR A 144 23.18 66.26 1.09
N PRO A 145 23.89 67.13 0.35
CA PRO A 145 24.59 68.28 0.95
C PRO A 145 23.68 69.23 1.75
N THR A 146 22.39 69.28 1.44
CA THR A 146 21.40 70.21 2.02
C THR A 146 20.27 69.53 2.78
N ARG A 147 20.14 68.20 2.69
CA ARG A 147 19.04 67.44 3.31
C ARG A 147 19.49 66.07 3.80
N VAL A 148 19.10 65.71 5.02
CA VAL A 148 19.22 64.37 5.60
C VAL A 148 17.82 63.85 5.89
N CYS A 149 17.44 62.69 5.36
CA CYS A 149 16.20 62.02 5.74
C CYS A 149 16.50 60.65 6.35
N ILE A 150 15.78 60.30 7.41
CA ILE A 150 15.81 59.00 8.05
C ILE A 150 14.40 58.42 7.92
N ASP A 151 14.29 57.29 7.23
CA ASP A 151 13.05 56.55 7.04
C ASP A 151 13.14 55.26 7.86
N ASN A 152 12.20 55.05 8.78
CA ASN A 152 12.14 53.89 9.65
C ASN A 152 10.89 53.08 9.33
N TRP A 153 11.07 51.79 9.05
CA TRP A 153 9.98 50.85 8.81
C TRP A 153 10.03 49.72 9.82
N TRP A 154 8.90 49.43 10.48
CA TRP A 154 8.79 48.28 11.37
C TRP A 154 7.52 47.45 11.08
N PRO A 155 7.59 46.12 11.18
CA PRO A 155 6.43 45.28 10.99
C PRO A 155 5.46 45.40 12.18
N THR A 156 4.19 45.63 11.88
CA THR A 156 3.14 45.88 12.89
C THR A 156 2.23 44.69 13.10
N LYS A 157 1.68 44.12 12.02
CA LYS A 157 0.68 43.05 12.09
C LYS A 157 0.96 41.94 11.09
N LEU A 158 0.85 40.69 11.53
CA LEU A 158 0.92 39.50 10.67
C LEU A 158 -0.48 39.12 10.17
N SER A 159 -0.61 38.90 8.88
CA SER A 159 -1.75 38.23 8.24
C SER A 159 -1.28 36.91 7.67
N VAL A 160 -1.96 35.81 8.01
CA VAL A 160 -1.64 34.46 7.53
C VAL A 160 -2.78 33.95 6.69
N ASP A 161 -2.52 33.68 5.41
CA ASP A 161 -3.46 32.98 4.53
C ASP A 161 -3.14 31.48 4.50
N ASN A 162 -4.20 30.73 4.74
CA ASN A 162 -4.23 29.31 5.03
C ASN A 162 -5.23 28.55 4.14
N THR A 163 -5.77 29.21 3.11
CA THR A 163 -6.76 28.64 2.18
C THR A 163 -6.20 27.46 1.39
N ASN A 164 -4.90 27.46 1.10
CA ASN A 164 -4.21 26.39 0.40
C ASN A 164 -3.41 25.47 1.35
N ASP A 165 -2.79 24.42 0.81
CA ASP A 165 -1.82 23.60 1.54
C ASP A 165 -0.51 24.36 1.85
N GLY A 166 -0.38 25.59 1.33
CA GLY A 166 0.68 26.54 1.66
C GLY A 166 0.35 27.40 2.89
N GLN A 167 1.37 28.11 3.36
CA GLN A 167 1.26 29.17 4.36
C GLN A 167 1.80 30.44 3.73
N SER A 168 0.94 31.43 3.53
CA SER A 168 1.32 32.72 2.96
C SER A 168 1.30 33.77 4.04
N CYS A 169 2.48 34.32 4.35
CA CYS A 169 2.68 35.31 5.40
C CYS A 169 2.76 36.70 4.80
N LYS A 170 1.94 37.63 5.27
CA LYS A 170 2.03 39.05 4.93
C LYS A 170 2.18 39.88 6.20
N TRP A 171 3.19 40.73 6.24
CA TRP A 171 3.38 41.69 7.33
C TRP A 171 2.92 43.07 6.88
N ALA A 172 2.03 43.69 7.65
CA ALA A 172 1.79 45.12 7.59
C ALA A 172 3.02 45.85 8.16
N TRP A 173 3.35 46.98 7.57
CA TRP A 173 4.46 47.83 7.95
C TRP A 173 3.92 49.19 8.39
N ALA A 174 4.49 49.74 9.44
CA ALA A 174 4.40 51.17 9.73
C ALA A 174 5.70 51.82 9.31
N ASP A 175 5.59 53.04 8.81
CA ASP A 175 6.68 53.88 8.36
C ASP A 175 6.70 55.20 9.13
N HIS A 176 7.89 55.71 9.38
CA HIS A 176 8.09 57.04 9.93
C HIS A 176 9.33 57.66 9.32
N LYS A 177 9.12 58.76 8.60
CA LYS A 177 10.16 59.51 7.93
C LYS A 177 10.34 60.87 8.59
N GLU A 178 11.58 61.15 9.00
CA GLU A 178 11.99 62.48 9.42
C GLU A 178 13.03 63.03 8.46
N CYS A 179 12.92 64.31 8.12
CA CYS A 179 13.91 65.00 7.31
C CYS A 179 14.42 66.23 8.05
N TYR A 180 15.71 66.49 7.88
CA TYR A 180 16.39 67.67 8.37
C TYR A 180 17.04 68.37 7.19
N CYS A 181 16.80 69.67 7.06
CA CYS A 181 17.30 70.52 6.00
C CYS A 181 18.27 71.55 6.59
N LYS A 182 19.31 71.90 5.83
CA LYS A 182 20.17 73.03 6.19
C LYS A 182 19.37 74.33 6.12
N VAL A 183 19.57 75.20 7.11
CA VAL A 183 18.91 76.51 7.15
C VAL A 183 19.46 77.44 6.07
N SER A 184 20.76 77.34 5.75
CA SER A 184 21.39 77.96 4.59
C SER A 184 22.58 77.14 4.11
N ALA A 185 23.10 77.42 2.90
CA ALA A 185 24.25 76.70 2.32
C ALA A 185 25.50 76.74 3.23
N THR A 186 25.64 77.81 4.01
CA THR A 186 26.78 78.08 4.90
C THR A 186 26.51 77.79 6.39
N SER A 187 25.26 77.52 6.79
CA SER A 187 24.94 77.22 8.19
C SER A 187 25.35 75.80 8.60
N ALA A 188 25.90 75.67 9.81
CA ALA A 188 26.07 74.38 10.48
C ALA A 188 24.74 73.82 11.05
N GLU A 189 23.72 74.68 11.15
CA GLU A 189 22.41 74.33 11.70
C GLU A 189 21.56 73.53 10.70
N TRP A 190 20.91 72.49 11.23
CA TRP A 190 19.93 71.65 10.55
C TRP A 190 18.59 71.76 11.29
N LYS A 191 17.49 71.97 10.56
CA LYS A 191 16.13 72.02 11.13
C LYS A 191 15.24 70.98 10.49
N LYS A 192 14.23 70.52 11.23
CA LYS A 192 13.22 69.61 10.68
C LYS A 192 12.55 70.28 9.49
N CYS A 193 12.58 69.58 8.36
CA CYS A 193 11.66 69.80 7.26
C CYS A 193 10.58 68.70 7.35
#